data_AF-A0A1F4DCQ9-F1
#
_entry.id   AF-A0A1F4DCQ9-F1
#
_cell.length_a   1.000
_cell.length_b   1.000
_cell.length_c   1.000
_cell.angle_alpha   90.00
_cell.angle_beta   90.00
_cell.angle_gamma   90.00
#
_symmetry.space_group_name_H-M   'P 1'
#
loop_
_entity.id
_entity.type
_entity.pdbx_description
1 polymer ?
#
loop_
_entity_poly.entity_id
_entity_poly.type
_entity_poly.pdbx_seq_one_letter_code
_entity_poly.pdbx_strand_id
1 'polypeptide(L)'
;MTLRYGVKAFLSGLTLLASMLLGALPAMAATCTDRYVTEEGTLVIDQGGAFYDPVTGEAVCLPFKTGKTVQRPLQDFLSVQGTFCYPDGAGGCRIFNPGIPNFLLWTDVQWSRRTAFDYAGLVPGFGTVVTGSVTETRQKDGRALVKVGLDASNAFNWVVSGNDTATSPVIFGNRIDAVQVGAAPALGGSSFRIEFFNSAMGAPLPDLVQMLAFPNSGPTLRSLTFTSDSFGELHADFGVPEATPGEATVTMLNLQMNGPGPTVPVDNIMVEIVP
;
A
#
# COMPACT_ATOMS: atom_id res chain seq x y z
N MET A 1 -31.43 -0.16 -22.18
CA MET A 1 -30.82 -1.34 -22.81
C MET A 1 -29.36 -1.34 -22.42
N THR A 2 -29.03 -2.05 -21.34
CA THR A 2 -27.77 -1.87 -20.60
C THR A 2 -26.87 -3.07 -20.85
N LEU A 3 -25.84 -2.88 -21.67
CA LEU A 3 -24.79 -3.88 -21.89
C LEU A 3 -23.83 -3.85 -20.69
N ARG A 4 -23.87 -4.90 -19.87
CA ARG A 4 -22.84 -5.20 -18.87
C ARG A 4 -21.75 -6.04 -19.55
N TYR A 5 -20.58 -5.46 -19.80
CA TYR A 5 -19.39 -6.24 -20.13
C TYR A 5 -18.73 -6.72 -18.84
N GLY A 6 -18.89 -8.02 -18.55
CA GLY A 6 -18.08 -8.72 -17.56
C GLY A 6 -16.79 -9.20 -18.22
N VAL A 7 -15.64 -8.68 -17.78
CA VAL A 7 -14.34 -9.22 -18.15
C VAL A 7 -14.14 -10.52 -17.34
N LYS A 8 -14.46 -11.65 -17.95
CA LYS A 8 -13.98 -12.96 -17.49
C LYS A 8 -12.55 -13.14 -17.99
N ALA A 9 -11.59 -13.13 -17.07
CA ALA A 9 -10.23 -13.56 -17.37
C ALA A 9 -10.23 -15.08 -17.62
N PHE A 10 -9.70 -15.44 -18.79
CA PHE A 10 -9.46 -16.79 -19.28
C PHE A 10 -8.23 -17.34 -18.56
N LEU A 11 -8.38 -18.41 -17.77
CA LEU A 11 -7.26 -19.23 -17.30
C LEU A 11 -7.64 -20.70 -17.53
N SER A 12 -7.31 -21.19 -18.71
CA SER A 12 -7.31 -22.62 -19.03
C SER A 12 -5.89 -23.07 -19.33
N GLY A 13 -5.39 -23.98 -18.48
CA GLY A 13 -4.42 -25.00 -18.86
C GLY A 13 -2.95 -24.66 -18.66
N LEU A 14 -2.39 -24.99 -17.48
CA LEU A 14 -1.19 -25.84 -17.34
C LEU A 14 -0.83 -26.02 -15.86
N THR A 15 -1.33 -27.09 -15.22
CA THR A 15 -0.73 -27.67 -14.00
C THR A 15 -1.24 -29.08 -13.78
N LEU A 16 -0.81 -30.01 -14.62
CA LEU A 16 -0.78 -31.43 -14.30
C LEU A 16 0.68 -31.88 -14.46
N LEU A 17 1.17 -32.70 -13.52
CA LEU A 17 2.53 -33.24 -13.35
C LEU A 17 3.50 -32.43 -12.45
N ALA A 18 3.22 -32.41 -11.15
CA ALA A 18 4.26 -32.35 -10.11
C ALA A 18 3.83 -33.01 -8.79
N SER A 19 3.01 -34.08 -8.85
CA SER A 19 2.51 -34.78 -7.66
C SER A 19 2.61 -36.29 -7.78
N MET A 20 3.81 -36.80 -8.07
CA MET A 20 4.16 -38.19 -7.80
C MET A 20 5.66 -38.21 -7.43
N LEU A 21 6.00 -38.75 -6.25
CA LEU A 21 7.34 -38.90 -5.64
C LEU A 21 7.81 -37.90 -4.55
N LEU A 22 6.94 -37.53 -3.61
CA LEU A 22 7.39 -37.39 -2.21
C LEU A 22 6.35 -38.05 -1.29
N GLY A 23 6.77 -39.10 -0.58
CA GLY A 23 5.96 -39.70 0.47
C GLY A 23 5.66 -38.66 1.55
N ALA A 24 4.38 -38.36 1.75
CA ALA A 24 3.93 -37.48 2.81
C ALA A 24 4.14 -38.16 4.17
N LEU A 25 5.25 -37.84 4.84
CA LEU A 25 5.30 -37.94 6.29
C LEU A 25 4.30 -36.91 6.83
N PRO A 26 3.40 -37.29 7.76
CA PRO A 26 2.53 -36.31 8.41
C PRO A 26 3.45 -35.32 9.13
N ALA A 27 3.47 -34.07 8.67
CA ALA A 27 4.06 -32.97 9.41
C ALA A 27 3.23 -32.81 10.70
N MET A 28 3.63 -33.52 11.75
CA MET A 28 3.12 -33.23 13.09
C MET A 28 3.64 -31.83 13.43
N ALA A 29 2.74 -30.84 13.36
CA ALA A 29 3.04 -29.52 13.88
C ALA A 29 3.31 -29.68 15.38
N ALA A 30 4.59 -29.72 15.76
CA ALA A 30 4.98 -29.71 17.16
C ALA A 30 4.54 -28.35 17.74
N THR A 31 3.43 -28.37 18.49
CA THR A 31 2.98 -27.20 19.24
C THR A 31 3.83 -27.09 20.50
N CYS A 32 4.79 -26.16 20.51
CA CYS A 32 5.52 -25.81 21.72
C CYS A 32 4.56 -25.11 22.69
N THR A 33 4.46 -25.62 23.91
CA THR A 33 3.73 -24.98 25.01
C THR A 33 4.77 -24.47 25.99
N ASP A 34 5.14 -23.19 25.87
CA ASP A 34 6.09 -22.59 26.79
C ASP A 34 5.37 -22.12 28.05
N ARG A 35 6.00 -22.32 29.21
CA ARG A 35 5.42 -21.99 30.52
C ARG A 35 6.40 -21.09 31.25
N TYR A 36 6.05 -19.83 31.44
CA TYR A 36 6.87 -18.91 32.23
C TYR A 36 6.03 -18.17 33.26
N VAL A 37 6.67 -17.73 34.36
CA VAL A 37 6.03 -16.99 35.45
C VAL A 37 6.40 -15.51 35.29
N THR A 38 5.41 -14.62 35.29
CA THR A 38 5.64 -13.16 35.25
C THR A 38 6.27 -12.67 36.56
N GLU A 39 6.78 -11.43 36.57
CA GLU A 39 7.28 -10.77 37.80
C GLU A 39 6.19 -10.67 38.88
N GLU A 40 4.92 -10.70 38.49
CA GLU A 40 3.74 -10.70 39.37
C GLU A 40 3.34 -12.11 39.84
N GLY A 41 4.09 -13.15 39.48
CA GLY A 41 3.81 -14.53 39.88
C GLY A 41 2.75 -15.25 39.03
N THR A 42 2.35 -14.69 37.89
CA THR A 42 1.33 -15.30 37.02
C THR A 42 1.97 -16.28 36.05
N LEU A 43 1.50 -17.53 36.01
CA LEU A 43 1.91 -18.52 35.00
C LEU A 43 1.28 -18.16 33.64
N VAL A 44 2.11 -17.78 32.67
CA VAL A 44 1.71 -17.59 31.27
C VAL A 44 2.08 -18.83 30.50
N ILE A 45 1.10 -19.35 29.77
CA ILE A 45 1.27 -20.43 28.80
C ILE A 45 1.28 -19.79 27.43
N ASP A 46 2.45 -19.72 26.78
CA ASP A 46 2.58 -19.15 25.44
C ASP A 46 2.80 -20.27 24.43
N GLN A 47 1.94 -20.32 23.41
CA GLN A 47 2.05 -21.30 22.34
C GLN A 47 2.88 -20.70 21.20
N GLY A 48 4.20 -20.80 21.32
CA GLY A 48 5.15 -20.37 20.29
C GLY A 48 5.31 -21.41 19.18
N GLY A 49 5.77 -20.95 18.01
CA GLY A 49 6.24 -21.85 16.95
C GLY A 49 7.54 -22.56 17.35
N ALA A 50 7.62 -23.87 17.12
CA ALA A 50 8.85 -24.64 17.32
C ALA A 50 9.80 -24.46 16.14
N PHE A 51 11.10 -24.27 16.41
CA PHE A 51 12.16 -24.44 15.42
C PHE A 51 12.88 -25.74 15.70
N TYR A 52 13.27 -26.48 14.65
CA TYR A 52 14.11 -27.66 14.81
C TYR A 52 15.58 -27.26 14.81
N ASP A 53 16.31 -27.61 15.86
CA ASP A 53 17.76 -27.50 15.90
C ASP A 53 18.35 -28.44 14.82
N PRO A 54 19.14 -27.93 13.86
CA PRO A 54 19.67 -28.74 12.76
C PRO A 54 20.75 -29.74 13.22
N VAL A 55 21.29 -29.59 14.43
CA VAL A 55 22.33 -30.45 15.02
C VAL A 55 21.70 -31.57 15.84
N THR A 56 20.71 -31.25 16.69
CA THR A 56 20.12 -32.24 17.60
C THR A 56 18.82 -32.85 17.06
N GLY A 57 18.15 -32.19 16.10
CA GLY A 57 16.83 -32.57 15.64
C GLY A 57 15.73 -32.34 16.70
N GLU A 58 16.05 -31.69 17.81
CA GLU A 58 15.09 -31.37 18.86
C GLU A 58 14.35 -30.06 18.53
N ALA A 59 13.09 -30.01 18.91
CA ALA A 59 12.30 -28.78 18.85
C ALA A 59 12.78 -27.83 19.96
N VAL A 60 13.39 -26.72 19.57
CA VAL A 60 13.77 -25.64 20.48
C VAL A 60 12.61 -24.66 20.56
N CYS A 61 11.98 -24.59 21.73
CA CYS A 61 10.99 -23.58 22.04
C CYS A 61 11.72 -22.31 22.50
N LEU A 62 11.71 -21.26 21.68
CA LEU A 62 12.13 -19.94 22.13
C LEU A 62 10.90 -19.20 22.68
N PRO A 63 10.99 -18.56 23.86
CA PRO A 63 9.87 -17.84 24.43
C PRO A 63 9.43 -16.73 23.47
N PHE A 64 8.21 -16.87 22.95
CA PHE A 64 7.60 -15.88 22.07
C PHE A 64 7.13 -14.69 22.91
N LYS A 65 8.00 -13.71 23.20
CA LYS A 65 7.53 -12.46 23.80
C LYS A 65 6.68 -11.67 22.79
N THR A 66 5.39 -11.96 22.79
CA THR A 66 4.36 -11.17 22.10
C THR A 66 4.35 -9.75 22.64
N GLY A 67 3.94 -8.78 21.81
CA GLY A 67 3.93 -7.38 22.20
C GLY A 67 5.29 -6.67 22.19
N LYS A 68 6.39 -7.35 21.81
CA LYS A 68 7.64 -6.64 21.49
C LYS A 68 7.36 -5.68 20.34
N THR A 69 7.47 -4.40 20.66
CA THR A 69 7.34 -3.30 19.71
C THR A 69 8.72 -2.74 19.38
N VAL A 70 8.99 -2.51 18.10
CA VAL A 70 10.24 -1.96 17.59
C VAL A 70 9.92 -0.83 16.62
N GLN A 71 10.69 0.25 16.69
CA GLN A 71 10.69 1.28 15.66
C GLN A 71 11.68 0.91 14.56
N ARG A 72 11.23 0.94 13.32
CA ARG A 72 12.09 0.80 12.14
C ARG A 72 12.46 2.18 11.59
N PRO A 73 13.62 2.30 10.94
CA PRO A 73 13.90 3.48 10.14
C PRO A 73 12.77 3.71 9.13
N LEU A 74 12.26 4.95 9.05
CA LEU A 74 11.26 5.33 8.05
C LEU A 74 11.74 5.01 6.61
N GLN A 75 13.05 5.13 6.39
CA GLN A 75 13.67 4.83 5.10
C GLN A 75 13.48 3.38 4.64
N ASP A 76 13.31 2.42 5.55
CA ASP A 76 12.99 1.04 5.19
C ASP A 76 11.68 0.96 4.41
N PHE A 77 10.72 1.84 4.72
CA PHE A 77 9.43 1.89 4.03
C PHE A 77 9.49 2.74 2.77
N LEU A 78 10.16 3.90 2.82
CA LEU A 78 10.24 4.81 1.67
C LEU A 78 11.06 4.23 0.52
N SER A 79 12.15 3.51 0.81
CA SER A 79 13.05 2.95 -0.22
C SER A 79 12.42 1.87 -1.08
N VAL A 80 11.29 1.29 -0.66
CA VAL A 80 10.55 0.28 -1.44
C VAL A 80 9.34 0.87 -2.17
N GLN A 81 8.94 2.12 -1.91
CA GLN A 81 7.83 2.72 -2.63
C GLN A 81 8.23 3.06 -4.06
N GLY A 82 7.32 2.87 -5.02
CA GLY A 82 7.60 3.10 -6.44
C GLY A 82 8.40 1.99 -7.10
N THR A 83 8.71 0.91 -6.39
CA THR A 83 9.53 -0.20 -6.89
C THR A 83 8.69 -1.33 -7.49
N PHE A 84 7.37 -1.32 -7.27
CA PHE A 84 6.51 -2.36 -7.83
C PHE A 84 6.52 -2.34 -9.37
N CYS A 85 6.98 -3.46 -9.91
CA CYS A 85 7.07 -3.73 -11.34
C CYS A 85 6.01 -4.77 -11.73
N TYR A 86 4.93 -4.32 -12.38
CA TYR A 86 4.00 -5.24 -13.02
C TYR A 86 4.58 -5.67 -14.38
N PRO A 87 4.72 -6.98 -14.68
CA PRO A 87 5.31 -7.43 -15.94
C PRO A 87 4.54 -6.91 -17.15
N ASP A 88 5.24 -6.32 -18.13
CA ASP A 88 4.63 -5.83 -19.38
C ASP A 88 4.47 -6.91 -20.48
N GLY A 89 5.00 -8.11 -20.24
CA GLY A 89 5.03 -9.22 -21.20
C GLY A 89 6.24 -9.23 -22.15
N ALA A 90 7.06 -8.17 -22.12
CA ALA A 90 8.31 -8.03 -22.88
C ALA A 90 9.57 -8.06 -21.99
N GLY A 91 9.40 -8.39 -20.70
CA GLY A 91 10.49 -8.41 -19.71
C GLY A 91 10.75 -7.06 -19.04
N GLY A 92 9.89 -6.07 -19.27
CA GLY A 92 9.94 -4.75 -18.64
C GLY A 92 8.87 -4.57 -17.55
N CYS A 93 8.81 -3.34 -17.03
CA CYS A 93 7.86 -2.91 -16.02
C CYS A 93 6.78 -2.04 -16.66
N ARG A 94 5.52 -2.40 -16.44
CA ARG A 94 4.39 -1.54 -16.79
C ARG A 94 4.40 -0.31 -15.88
N ILE A 95 4.57 0.84 -16.50
CA ILE A 95 4.43 2.16 -15.89
C ILE A 95 2.98 2.62 -16.10
N PHE A 96 2.26 2.91 -15.01
CA PHE A 96 0.86 3.32 -15.08
C PHE A 96 0.69 4.78 -15.54
N ASN A 97 1.66 5.64 -15.20
CA ASN A 97 1.70 7.03 -15.64
C ASN A 97 3.09 7.31 -16.25
N PRO A 98 3.19 7.53 -17.58
CA PRO A 98 4.47 7.79 -18.23
C PRO A 98 5.25 8.92 -17.54
N GLY A 99 6.56 8.72 -17.34
CA GLY A 99 7.47 9.74 -16.78
C GLY A 99 7.65 9.73 -15.27
N ILE A 100 6.91 8.90 -14.52
CA ILE A 100 7.00 8.81 -13.04
C ILE A 100 6.95 7.36 -12.55
N PRO A 101 7.53 7.05 -11.36
CA PRO A 101 7.37 5.76 -10.71
C PRO A 101 5.90 5.40 -10.46
N ASN A 102 5.61 4.11 -10.27
CA ASN A 102 4.27 3.65 -9.91
C ASN A 102 3.92 4.10 -8.49
N PHE A 103 2.95 4.99 -8.33
CA PHE A 103 2.41 5.34 -7.02
C PHE A 103 0.89 5.23 -6.99
N LEU A 104 0.33 5.33 -5.78
CA LEU A 104 -1.08 5.14 -5.55
C LEU A 104 -1.91 6.25 -6.20
N LEU A 105 -3.09 5.85 -6.69
CA LEU A 105 -4.09 6.75 -7.24
C LEU A 105 -5.37 6.60 -6.43
N TRP A 106 -6.07 7.70 -6.22
CA TRP A 106 -7.36 7.70 -5.53
C TRP A 106 -8.46 8.03 -6.52
N THR A 107 -9.53 7.25 -6.49
CA THR A 107 -10.68 7.45 -7.39
C THR A 107 -11.90 7.80 -6.57
N ASP A 108 -12.45 8.98 -6.81
CA ASP A 108 -13.77 9.37 -6.38
C ASP A 108 -14.78 8.89 -7.43
N VAL A 109 -15.46 7.80 -7.11
CA VAL A 109 -16.42 7.17 -8.03
C VAL A 109 -17.71 7.95 -8.18
N GLN A 110 -18.08 8.78 -7.20
CA GLN A 110 -19.30 9.58 -7.24
C GLN A 110 -19.18 10.67 -8.30
N TRP A 111 -18.03 11.34 -8.35
CA TRP A 111 -17.78 12.43 -9.29
C TRP A 111 -16.96 12.02 -10.51
N SER A 112 -16.60 10.72 -10.60
CA SER A 112 -15.72 10.20 -11.65
C SER A 112 -14.43 11.02 -11.75
N ARG A 113 -13.78 11.26 -10.61
CA ARG A 113 -12.49 11.97 -10.53
C ARG A 113 -11.42 11.00 -10.10
N ARG A 114 -10.22 11.17 -10.65
CA ARG A 114 -9.05 10.45 -10.19
C ARG A 114 -7.93 11.42 -9.88
N THR A 115 -7.28 11.21 -8.76
CA THR A 115 -6.18 12.02 -8.29
C THR A 115 -4.91 11.18 -8.16
N ALA A 116 -3.79 11.81 -8.48
CA ALA A 116 -2.46 11.24 -8.39
C ALA A 116 -1.65 12.13 -7.43
N PHE A 117 -1.24 11.55 -6.30
CA PHE A 117 -0.60 12.28 -5.21
C PHE A 117 0.72 11.62 -4.81
N ASP A 118 1.79 12.40 -4.75
CA ASP A 118 3.13 11.93 -4.37
C ASP A 118 3.30 11.83 -2.84
N TYR A 119 2.64 10.84 -2.25
CA TYR A 119 2.62 10.63 -0.80
C TYR A 119 3.98 10.22 -0.19
N ALA A 120 4.95 9.80 -1.02
CA ALA A 120 6.24 9.26 -0.59
C ALA A 120 7.45 10.02 -1.14
N GLY A 121 7.27 11.14 -1.84
CA GLY A 121 8.36 11.93 -2.42
C GLY A 121 9.09 11.20 -3.55
N LEU A 122 8.36 10.43 -4.34
CA LEU A 122 8.85 9.63 -5.46
C LEU A 122 9.15 10.47 -6.69
N VAL A 123 8.52 11.64 -6.81
CA VAL A 123 8.74 12.54 -7.94
C VAL A 123 9.76 13.63 -7.54
N PRO A 124 10.97 13.60 -8.12
CA PRO A 124 12.00 14.56 -7.75
C PRO A 124 11.68 15.96 -8.26
N GLY A 125 12.25 16.98 -7.61
CA GLY A 125 12.22 18.37 -8.09
C GLY A 125 11.18 19.28 -7.43
N PHE A 126 10.30 18.75 -6.57
CA PHE A 126 9.28 19.54 -5.89
C PHE A 126 9.62 19.96 -4.46
N GLY A 127 10.79 19.55 -3.95
CA GLY A 127 11.15 19.81 -2.55
C GLY A 127 10.24 19.08 -1.57
N THR A 128 9.66 17.94 -1.99
CA THR A 128 8.82 17.11 -1.13
C THR A 128 9.62 16.62 0.06
N VAL A 129 9.08 16.85 1.27
CA VAL A 129 9.68 16.37 2.52
C VAL A 129 8.72 15.39 3.15
N VAL A 130 9.20 14.17 3.42
CA VAL A 130 8.41 13.12 4.07
C VAL A 130 8.97 12.86 5.46
N THR A 131 8.09 12.90 6.44
CA THR A 131 8.36 12.57 7.85
C THR A 131 7.41 11.49 8.32
N GLY A 132 7.68 10.89 9.48
CA GLY A 132 6.82 9.83 9.98
C GLY A 132 7.53 8.76 10.81
N SER A 133 6.89 7.60 10.91
CA SER A 133 7.38 6.46 11.68
C SER A 133 6.88 5.13 11.14
N VAL A 134 7.65 4.08 11.42
CA VAL A 134 7.29 2.69 11.14
C VAL A 134 7.43 1.91 12.44
N THR A 135 6.30 1.49 12.99
CA THR A 135 6.26 0.67 14.21
C THR A 135 5.88 -0.75 13.87
N GLU A 136 6.66 -1.72 14.32
CA GLU A 136 6.32 -3.14 14.21
C GLU A 136 6.06 -3.73 15.59
N THR A 137 4.95 -4.46 15.73
CA THR A 137 4.60 -5.19 16.95
C THR A 137 4.40 -6.67 16.63
N ARG A 138 5.18 -7.54 17.30
CA ARG A 138 5.06 -8.98 17.13
C ARG A 138 3.69 -9.49 17.61
N GLN A 139 3.03 -10.27 16.77
CA GLN A 139 1.74 -10.91 17.04
C GLN A 139 1.92 -12.35 17.55
N LYS A 140 0.84 -12.91 18.13
CA LYS A 140 0.82 -14.29 18.67
C LYS A 140 1.07 -15.37 17.61
N ASP A 141 0.62 -15.13 16.38
CA ASP A 141 0.80 -16.04 15.25
C ASP A 141 2.17 -15.92 14.55
N GLY A 142 3.10 -15.15 15.13
CA GLY A 142 4.43 -14.92 14.60
C GLY A 142 4.56 -13.79 13.59
N ARG A 143 3.44 -13.29 13.04
CA ARG A 143 3.43 -12.12 12.15
C ARG A 143 3.79 -10.85 12.89
N ALA A 144 4.05 -9.78 12.14
CA ALA A 144 4.20 -8.44 12.68
C ALA A 144 2.98 -7.59 12.30
N LEU A 145 2.36 -6.91 13.25
CA LEU A 145 1.49 -5.77 12.94
C LEU A 145 2.41 -4.57 12.69
N VAL A 146 2.39 -4.06 11.47
CA VAL A 146 3.15 -2.88 11.07
C VAL A 146 2.21 -1.70 10.99
N LYS A 147 2.57 -0.61 11.66
CA LYS A 147 1.91 0.69 11.56
C LYS A 147 2.86 1.67 10.91
N VAL A 148 2.42 2.31 9.84
CA VAL A 148 3.18 3.33 9.13
C VAL A 148 2.41 4.63 9.20
N GLY A 149 3.04 5.67 9.73
CA GLY A 149 2.57 7.05 9.62
C GLY A 149 3.51 7.80 8.69
N LEU A 150 2.96 8.45 7.67
CA LEU A 150 3.68 9.37 6.78
C LEU A 150 3.00 10.72 6.80
N ASP A 151 3.79 11.77 6.88
CA ASP A 151 3.33 13.14 6.68
C ASP A 151 4.26 13.78 5.65
N ALA A 152 3.68 14.23 4.54
CA ALA A 152 4.42 14.84 3.44
C ALA A 152 4.04 16.31 3.30
N SER A 153 5.01 17.16 2.97
CA SER A 153 4.81 18.56 2.56
C SER A 153 5.44 18.79 1.19
N ASN A 154 4.92 19.78 0.46
CA ASN A 154 5.26 20.03 -0.95
C ASN A 154 5.11 18.77 -1.82
N ALA A 155 4.09 17.96 -1.53
CA ALA A 155 3.80 16.77 -2.32
C ALA A 155 3.04 17.15 -3.59
N PHE A 156 3.48 16.60 -4.71
CA PHE A 156 2.91 16.88 -6.02
C PHE A 156 1.54 16.21 -6.19
N ASN A 157 0.58 16.95 -6.77
CA ASN A 157 -0.77 16.48 -6.99
C ASN A 157 -1.33 16.92 -8.34
N TRP A 158 -2.22 16.12 -8.93
CA TRP A 158 -3.15 16.59 -9.95
C TRP A 158 -4.42 15.73 -9.96
N VAL A 159 -5.52 16.31 -10.46
CA VAL A 159 -6.82 15.63 -10.59
C VAL A 159 -7.28 15.66 -12.03
N VAL A 160 -7.83 14.53 -12.50
CA VAL A 160 -8.44 14.40 -13.82
C VAL A 160 -9.94 14.14 -13.74
N SER A 161 -10.67 14.52 -14.78
CA SER A 161 -12.06 14.10 -15.02
C SER A 161 -12.09 12.74 -15.74
N GLY A 162 -12.39 11.69 -14.98
CA GLY A 162 -12.44 10.31 -15.46
C GLY A 162 -11.55 9.37 -14.64
N ASN A 163 -11.25 8.22 -15.24
CA ASN A 163 -10.53 7.12 -14.59
C ASN A 163 -9.11 6.91 -15.13
N ASP A 164 -8.63 7.70 -16.10
CA ASP A 164 -7.29 7.52 -16.67
C ASP A 164 -6.42 8.74 -16.38
N THR A 165 -5.54 8.66 -15.38
CA THR A 165 -4.66 9.79 -15.01
C THR A 165 -3.67 10.18 -16.10
N ALA A 166 -3.41 9.31 -17.07
CA ALA A 166 -2.52 9.57 -18.19
C ALA A 166 -3.23 10.25 -19.37
N THR A 167 -4.53 10.01 -19.58
CA THR A 167 -5.24 10.54 -20.76
C THR A 167 -6.47 11.38 -20.48
N SER A 168 -7.14 11.23 -19.33
CA SER A 168 -8.32 12.03 -18.99
C SER A 168 -8.00 13.52 -18.83
N PRO A 169 -8.92 14.43 -19.19
CA PRO A 169 -8.68 15.86 -19.05
C PRO A 169 -8.33 16.24 -17.61
N VAL A 170 -7.31 17.10 -17.46
CA VAL A 170 -6.87 17.57 -16.15
C VAL A 170 -7.81 18.69 -15.70
N ILE A 171 -8.31 18.62 -14.47
CA ILE A 171 -9.25 19.61 -13.90
C ILE A 171 -8.63 20.42 -12.76
N PHE A 172 -7.54 19.93 -12.16
CA PHE A 172 -6.79 20.62 -11.11
C PHE A 172 -5.31 20.21 -11.16
N GLY A 173 -4.41 21.18 -10.97
CA GLY A 173 -2.96 21.01 -11.05
C GLY A 173 -2.48 20.64 -12.45
N ASN A 174 -1.18 20.48 -12.65
CA ASN A 174 -0.63 20.08 -13.94
C ASN A 174 -0.02 18.68 -13.85
N ARG A 175 -0.03 17.92 -14.94
CA ARG A 175 0.70 16.65 -15.03
C ARG A 175 2.22 16.89 -15.05
N ILE A 176 2.97 15.85 -14.72
CA ILE A 176 4.43 15.93 -14.62
C ILE A 176 5.12 16.38 -15.92
N ASP A 177 4.62 15.95 -17.08
CA ASP A 177 5.17 16.30 -18.39
C ASP A 177 4.97 17.80 -18.69
N ALA A 178 3.81 18.35 -18.38
CA ALA A 178 3.54 19.79 -18.48
C ALA A 178 4.42 20.60 -17.50
N VAL A 179 4.58 20.11 -16.27
CA VAL A 179 5.42 20.77 -15.26
C VAL A 179 6.91 20.77 -15.66
N GLN A 180 7.39 19.68 -16.25
CA GLN A 180 8.76 19.58 -16.76
C GLN A 180 9.08 20.61 -17.87
N VAL A 181 8.05 21.10 -18.59
CA VAL A 181 8.19 22.15 -19.61
C VAL A 181 7.79 23.55 -19.11
N GLY A 182 7.53 23.70 -17.81
CA GLY A 182 7.36 25.00 -17.15
C GLY A 182 5.96 25.31 -16.62
N ALA A 183 5.00 24.39 -16.68
CA ALA A 183 3.71 24.58 -16.03
C ALA A 183 3.85 24.60 -14.49
N ALA A 184 2.95 25.31 -13.80
CA ALA A 184 2.96 25.38 -12.35
C ALA A 184 2.51 24.04 -11.72
N PRO A 185 3.28 23.43 -10.81
CA PRO A 185 2.83 22.24 -10.11
C PRO A 185 1.75 22.60 -9.08
N ALA A 186 0.79 21.70 -8.85
CA ALA A 186 -0.01 21.77 -7.63
C ALA A 186 0.72 21.03 -6.51
N LEU A 187 0.90 21.71 -5.38
CA LEU A 187 1.69 21.24 -4.25
C LEU A 187 0.85 21.30 -2.96
N GLY A 188 1.09 20.35 -2.07
CA GLY A 188 0.24 20.20 -0.89
C GLY A 188 0.85 19.44 0.27
N GLY A 189 0.06 19.32 1.33
CA GLY A 189 0.30 18.46 2.47
C GLY A 189 -0.43 17.12 2.31
N SER A 190 0.10 16.06 2.93
CA SER A 190 -0.68 14.85 3.15
C SER A 190 -0.33 14.13 4.44
N SER A 191 -1.30 13.35 4.93
CA SER A 191 -1.16 12.42 6.04
C SER A 191 -1.64 11.05 5.61
N PHE A 192 -0.74 10.08 5.73
CA PHE A 192 -0.96 8.68 5.42
C PHE A 192 -0.86 7.85 6.70
N ARG A 193 -1.87 7.02 6.99
CA ARG A 193 -1.88 6.13 8.15
C ARG A 193 -2.24 4.72 7.70
N ILE A 194 -1.27 3.81 7.80
CA ILE A 194 -1.37 2.44 7.29
C ILE A 194 -1.21 1.48 8.45
N GLU A 195 -2.05 0.47 8.51
CA GLU A 195 -1.81 -0.72 9.32
C GLU A 195 -1.90 -1.96 8.42
N PHE A 196 -0.94 -2.87 8.55
CA PHE A 196 -0.96 -4.15 7.86
C PHE A 196 -0.26 -5.23 8.68
N PHE A 197 -0.57 -6.49 8.39
CA PHE A 197 0.20 -7.62 8.91
C PHE A 197 1.33 -7.96 7.94
N ASN A 198 2.56 -8.04 8.41
CA ASN A 198 3.71 -8.57 7.68
C ASN A 198 4.03 -10.01 8.13
N SER A 199 4.76 -10.74 7.31
CA SER A 199 5.08 -12.17 7.53
C SER A 199 5.81 -12.45 8.85
N ALA A 200 6.70 -11.56 9.27
CA ALA A 200 7.41 -11.62 10.55
C ALA A 200 7.97 -10.23 10.93
N MET A 201 8.45 -10.08 12.17
CA MET A 201 9.21 -8.89 12.59
C MET A 201 10.49 -8.74 11.74
N GLY A 202 10.75 -7.53 11.25
CA GLY A 202 11.91 -7.22 10.42
C GLY A 202 11.85 -7.76 8.98
N ALA A 203 10.76 -8.43 8.58
CA ALA A 203 10.56 -8.82 7.20
C ALA A 203 10.53 -7.58 6.28
N PRO A 204 10.90 -7.69 4.98
CA PRO A 204 10.84 -6.57 4.05
C PRO A 204 9.46 -5.88 4.07
N LEU A 205 9.45 -4.55 4.00
CA LEU A 205 8.21 -3.78 3.90
C LEU A 205 7.72 -3.79 2.44
N PRO A 206 6.40 -3.77 2.20
CA PRO A 206 5.87 -3.79 0.85
C PRO A 206 5.90 -2.42 0.17
N ASP A 207 5.95 -2.45 -1.16
CA ASP A 207 5.41 -1.37 -1.99
C ASP A 207 3.88 -1.35 -1.86
N LEU A 208 3.28 -0.17 -1.68
CA LEU A 208 1.83 -0.08 -1.49
C LEU A 208 1.01 -0.41 -2.73
N VAL A 209 1.51 -0.13 -3.93
CA VAL A 209 0.83 -0.52 -5.18
C VAL A 209 0.77 -2.03 -5.25
N GLN A 210 1.86 -2.72 -4.91
CA GLN A 210 1.86 -4.18 -4.81
C GLN A 210 0.83 -4.66 -3.79
N MET A 211 0.88 -4.15 -2.55
CA MET A 211 0.03 -4.62 -1.47
C MET A 211 -1.48 -4.40 -1.76
N LEU A 212 -1.84 -3.29 -2.39
CA LEU A 212 -3.24 -2.90 -2.60
C LEU A 212 -3.82 -3.42 -3.91
N ALA A 213 -3.08 -3.37 -5.02
CA ALA A 213 -3.59 -3.72 -6.34
C ALA A 213 -3.19 -5.13 -6.80
N PHE A 214 -2.07 -5.67 -6.29
CA PHE A 214 -1.53 -6.97 -6.70
C PHE A 214 -1.05 -7.78 -5.49
N PRO A 215 -1.94 -8.04 -4.50
CA PRO A 215 -1.54 -8.63 -3.24
C PRO A 215 -0.92 -10.02 -3.46
N ASN A 216 0.24 -10.24 -2.83
CA ASN A 216 0.88 -11.55 -2.73
C ASN A 216 0.55 -12.19 -1.37
N SER A 217 1.03 -13.41 -1.13
CA SER A 217 0.77 -14.14 0.12
C SER A 217 1.49 -13.57 1.37
N GLY A 218 2.19 -12.44 1.23
CA GLY A 218 2.95 -11.81 2.31
C GLY A 218 2.11 -10.77 3.07
N PRO A 219 2.39 -9.47 2.91
CA PRO A 219 1.67 -8.43 3.64
C PRO A 219 0.16 -8.41 3.38
N THR A 220 -0.63 -8.22 4.43
CA THR A 220 -2.10 -8.09 4.35
C THR A 220 -2.54 -6.77 4.97
N LEU A 221 -3.16 -5.90 4.18
CA LEU A 221 -3.69 -4.63 4.66
C LEU A 221 -4.74 -4.86 5.75
N ARG A 222 -4.62 -4.12 6.84
CA ARG A 222 -5.62 -4.05 7.91
C ARG A 222 -6.46 -2.78 7.80
N SER A 223 -5.80 -1.63 7.72
CA SER A 223 -6.47 -0.35 7.53
C SER A 223 -5.59 0.63 6.78
N LEU A 224 -6.22 1.54 6.06
CA LEU A 224 -5.55 2.65 5.42
C LEU A 224 -6.41 3.91 5.46
N THR A 225 -5.83 5.01 5.94
CA THR A 225 -6.44 6.34 5.92
C THR A 225 -5.51 7.30 5.20
N PHE A 226 -6.09 8.17 4.38
CA PHE A 226 -5.36 9.20 3.66
C PHE A 226 -6.13 10.52 3.72
N THR A 227 -5.43 11.60 3.99
CA THR A 227 -5.93 12.96 3.84
C THR A 227 -4.87 13.79 3.14
N SER A 228 -5.29 14.66 2.24
CA SER A 228 -4.41 15.65 1.62
C SER A 228 -5.14 16.95 1.35
N ASP A 229 -4.38 18.03 1.36
CA ASP A 229 -4.76 19.36 0.89
C ASP A 229 -3.68 19.79 -0.11
N SER A 230 -4.07 20.50 -1.17
CA SER A 230 -3.11 20.97 -2.17
C SER A 230 -3.63 22.20 -2.87
N PHE A 231 -2.71 23.08 -3.26
CA PHE A 231 -3.00 24.32 -3.97
C PHE A 231 -2.44 24.25 -5.38
N GLY A 232 -3.21 24.74 -6.35
CA GLY A 232 -2.84 24.68 -7.76
C GLY A 232 -3.78 25.46 -8.65
N GLU A 233 -3.62 25.26 -9.95
CA GLU A 233 -4.47 25.85 -10.98
C GLU A 233 -5.64 24.91 -11.32
N LEU A 234 -6.83 25.47 -11.51
CA LEU A 234 -7.98 24.81 -12.10
C LEU A 234 -7.98 25.05 -13.61
N HIS A 235 -8.44 24.04 -14.34
CA HIS A 235 -8.54 24.09 -15.79
C HIS A 235 -9.98 24.36 -16.26
N ALA A 236 -10.13 24.78 -17.51
CA ALA A 236 -11.43 25.04 -18.13
C ALA A 236 -12.40 23.84 -18.03
N ASP A 237 -11.89 22.61 -18.05
CA ASP A 237 -12.69 21.39 -17.90
C ASP A 237 -13.33 21.22 -16.50
N PHE A 238 -12.89 21.99 -15.50
CA PHE A 238 -13.56 22.10 -14.20
C PHE A 238 -14.81 23.00 -14.25
N GLY A 239 -14.95 23.83 -15.29
CA GLY A 239 -16.06 24.78 -15.44
C GLY A 239 -15.76 26.21 -14.96
N VAL A 240 -14.47 26.55 -14.79
CA VAL A 240 -13.98 27.89 -14.43
C VAL A 240 -13.03 28.42 -15.52
N PRO A 241 -12.63 29.71 -15.54
CA PRO A 241 -11.58 30.17 -16.44
C PRO A 241 -10.27 29.37 -16.26
N GLU A 242 -9.51 29.20 -17.36
CA GLU A 242 -8.20 28.54 -17.32
C GLU A 242 -7.25 29.22 -16.34
N ALA A 243 -6.45 28.43 -15.63
CA ALA A 243 -5.50 28.88 -14.60
C ALA A 243 -6.15 29.65 -13.43
N THR A 244 -7.43 29.40 -13.14
CA THR A 244 -8.06 29.91 -11.92
C THR A 244 -7.39 29.24 -10.72
N PRO A 245 -6.89 29.97 -9.71
CA PRO A 245 -6.39 29.35 -8.48
C PRO A 245 -7.45 28.43 -7.85
N GLY A 246 -7.03 27.35 -7.21
CA GLY A 246 -7.93 26.47 -6.48
C GLY A 246 -7.21 25.63 -5.45
N GLU A 247 -8.02 24.90 -4.69
CA GLU A 247 -7.61 23.96 -3.67
C GLU A 247 -8.27 22.60 -3.94
N ALA A 248 -7.50 21.53 -3.82
CA ALA A 248 -8.00 20.16 -3.89
C ALA A 248 -7.71 19.40 -2.58
N THR A 249 -8.77 18.90 -1.99
CA THR A 249 -8.75 18.10 -0.76
C THR A 249 -9.17 16.68 -1.08
N VAL A 250 -8.38 15.71 -0.62
CA VAL A 250 -8.68 14.28 -0.74
C VAL A 250 -8.86 13.72 0.65
N THR A 251 -9.98 13.04 0.87
CA THR A 251 -10.22 12.31 2.12
C THR A 251 -10.58 10.88 1.80
N MET A 252 -9.81 9.95 2.36
CA MET A 252 -10.11 8.53 2.38
C MET A 252 -10.15 8.03 3.81
N LEU A 253 -11.36 7.71 4.28
CA LEU A 253 -11.56 7.22 5.64
C LEU A 253 -11.54 5.69 5.64
N ASN A 254 -10.50 5.12 6.25
CA ASN A 254 -10.46 3.73 6.69
C ASN A 254 -10.84 2.71 5.59
N LEU A 255 -9.97 2.58 4.59
CA LEU A 255 -9.99 1.45 3.68
C LEU A 255 -9.64 0.17 4.46
N GLN A 256 -10.55 -0.80 4.48
CA GLN A 256 -10.33 -2.14 5.04
C GLN A 256 -10.54 -3.19 3.97
N MET A 257 -9.62 -4.15 3.88
CA MET A 257 -9.77 -5.31 2.98
C MET A 257 -10.36 -6.47 3.78
N ASN A 258 -11.68 -6.59 3.77
CA ASN A 258 -12.40 -7.69 4.41
C ASN A 258 -12.42 -8.92 3.50
N GLY A 259 -11.30 -9.62 3.38
CA GLY A 259 -11.19 -10.93 2.75
C GLY A 259 -10.25 -11.02 1.53
N PRO A 260 -10.00 -12.24 1.03
CA PRO A 260 -9.15 -12.48 -0.13
C PRO A 260 -9.90 -12.10 -1.41
N GLY A 261 -9.91 -10.81 -1.75
CA GLY A 261 -10.50 -10.31 -2.99
C GLY A 261 -10.04 -8.88 -3.29
N PRO A 262 -9.89 -8.51 -4.57
CA PRO A 262 -9.38 -7.19 -4.98
C PRO A 262 -10.42 -6.06 -4.84
N THR A 263 -11.53 -6.27 -4.13
CA THR A 263 -12.53 -5.22 -3.94
C THR A 263 -12.08 -4.30 -2.81
N VAL A 264 -11.27 -3.32 -3.17
CA VAL A 264 -11.07 -2.09 -2.42
C VAL A 264 -12.43 -1.37 -2.41
N PRO A 265 -13.11 -1.19 -1.26
CA PRO A 265 -14.32 -0.37 -1.22
C PRO A 265 -13.96 1.06 -1.66
N VAL A 266 -14.49 1.45 -2.83
CA VAL A 266 -14.29 2.76 -3.46
C VAL A 266 -15.18 3.84 -2.86
N ASP A 267 -16.11 3.47 -1.99
CA ASP A 267 -17.16 4.34 -1.45
C ASP A 267 -16.68 5.33 -0.38
N ASN A 268 -15.37 5.31 -0.03
CA ASN A 268 -14.81 6.11 1.05
C ASN A 268 -13.82 7.18 0.59
N ILE A 269 -13.68 7.41 -0.72
CA ILE A 269 -12.79 8.44 -1.28
C ILE A 269 -13.63 9.62 -1.76
N MET A 270 -13.37 10.79 -1.18
CA MET A 270 -13.94 12.06 -1.59
C MET A 270 -12.83 12.97 -2.10
N VAL A 271 -13.00 13.51 -3.31
CA VAL A 271 -12.13 14.53 -3.90
C VAL A 271 -12.92 15.82 -4.03
N GLU A 272 -12.73 16.71 -3.07
CA GLU A 272 -13.31 18.05 -3.05
C GLU A 272 -12.35 19.02 -3.73
N ILE A 273 -12.88 19.86 -4.61
CA ILE A 273 -12.11 20.88 -5.33
C ILE A 273 -12.89 22.17 -5.23
N VAL A 274 -12.24 23.24 -4.77
CA VAL A 274 -12.83 24.57 -4.61
C VAL A 274 -11.98 25.62 -5.34
N PRO A 275 -12.60 26.63 -5.98
CA PRO A 275 -11.90 27.81 -6.49
C PRO A 275 -11.35 28.73 -5.39
#